data_AF-A0A143G586-F1
#
_entry.id   AF-A0A143G586-F1
#
_cell.length_a   1.000
_cell.length_b   1.000
_cell.length_c   1.000
_cell.angle_alpha   90.00
_cell.angle_beta   90.00
_cell.angle_gamma   90.00
#
_symmetry.space_group_name_H-M   'P 1'
#
loop_
_entity.id
_entity.type
_entity.pdbx_description
1 polymer ?
#
loop_
_entity_poly.entity_id
_entity_poly.type
_entity_poly.pdbx_seq_one_letter_code
_entity_poly.pdbx_strand_id
1 'polypeptide(L)' 'MQDFINCLKLHIEHVNRVGQHCSTEETTKQALIFPLLDILGFSPFDLTKVLAEFAANFPGA' A
#
# COMPACT_ATOMS: atom_id res chain seq x y z
N MET A 1 4.46 0.17 20.74
CA MET A 1 3.28 0.97 20.33
C MET A 1 3.67 2.36 19.84
N GLN A 2 4.63 3.04 20.49
CA GLN A 2 5.17 4.33 20.01
C GLN A 2 5.76 4.24 18.58
N ASP A 3 6.52 3.18 18.29
CA ASP A 3 7.16 2.99 16.98
C ASP A 3 6.16 2.86 15.84
N PHE A 4 5.08 2.09 16.06
CA PHE A 4 3.98 1.96 15.12
C PHE A 4 3.34 3.31 14.79
N ILE A 5 3.06 4.12 15.83
CA ILE A 5 2.50 5.47 15.65
C ILE A 5 3.47 6.38 14.87
N ASN A 6 4.78 6.26 15.11
CA ASN A 6 5.78 7.03 14.36
C ASN A 6 5.84 6.61 12.89
N CYS A 7 5.88 5.31 12.58
CA CYS A 7 5.85 4.82 11.21
C CYS A 7 4.59 5.30 10.47
N LEU A 8 3.44 5.30 11.15
CA LEU A 8 2.17 5.77 10.58
C LEU A 8 2.19 7.26 10.28
N LYS A 9 2.78 8.09 11.16
CA LYS A 9 2.96 9.53 10.90
C LYS A 9 3.89 9.79 9.71
N LEU A 10 5.00 9.07 9.62
CA LEU A 10 5.93 9.18 8.49
C LEU A 10 5.24 8.78 7.17
N HIS A 11 4.38 7.76 7.21
CA HIS A 11 3.60 7.36 6.05
C HIS A 11 2.57 8.41 5.63
N ILE A 12 1.90 9.08 6.58
CA ILE A 12 0.98 10.19 6.27
C ILE A 12 1.73 11.34 5.57
N GLU A 13 2.92 11.70 6.02
CA GLU A 13 3.75 12.71 5.35
C GLU A 13 4.17 12.26 3.94
N HIS A 14 4.52 10.97 3.80
CA HIS A 14 4.83 10.38 2.50
C HIS A 14 3.64 10.48 1.54
N VAL A 15 2.45 10.07 1.97
CA VAL A 15 1.20 10.13 1.19
C VAL A 15 0.91 11.55 0.73
N ASN A 16 1.05 12.54 1.62
CA ASN A 16 0.84 13.95 1.25
C ASN A 16 1.83 14.44 0.19
N ARG A 17 3.08 13.95 0.21
CA ARG A 17 4.11 14.33 -0.75
C ARG A 17 3.97 13.63 -2.09
N VAL A 18 3.71 12.32 -2.09
CA VAL A 18 3.77 11.48 -3.30
C VAL A 18 2.40 11.17 -3.88
N GLY A 19 1.32 11.37 -3.12
CA GLY A 19 -0.05 11.07 -3.55
C GLY A 19 -0.45 11.85 -4.80
N GLN A 20 0.03 13.09 -4.96
CA GLN A 20 -0.22 13.88 -6.17
C GLN A 20 0.52 13.36 -7.42
N HIS A 21 1.54 12.52 -7.21
CA HIS A 21 2.34 11.91 -8.28
C HIS A 21 1.91 10.47 -8.60
N CYS A 22 0.99 9.90 -7.82
CA CYS A 22 0.44 8.56 -8.05
C CYS A 22 -0.67 8.66 -9.10
N SER A 23 -0.35 8.37 -10.37
CA SER A 23 -1.31 8.47 -11.49
C SER A 23 -1.72 7.11 -12.06
N THR A 24 -1.02 6.04 -11.70
CA THR A 24 -1.32 4.68 -12.13
C THR A 24 -1.60 3.79 -10.94
N GLU A 25 -2.32 2.70 -11.19
CA GLU A 25 -2.57 1.67 -10.19
C GLU A 25 -1.26 1.16 -9.57
N GLU A 26 -0.26 0.84 -10.41
CA GLU A 26 1.04 0.35 -9.94
C GLU A 26 1.77 1.39 -9.08
N THR A 27 1.83 2.66 -9.51
CA THR A 27 2.50 3.71 -8.71
C THR A 27 1.79 3.94 -7.37
N THR A 28 0.46 3.87 -7.35
CA THR A 28 -0.34 3.96 -6.12
C THR A 28 -0.06 2.79 -5.19
N LYS A 29 0.06 1.57 -5.71
CA LYS A 29 0.36 0.37 -4.92
C LYS A 29 1.72 0.46 -4.26
N GLN A 30 2.75 0.76 -5.06
CA GLN A 30 4.12 0.80 -4.58
C GLN A 30 4.35 1.95 -3.60
N ALA A 31 3.75 3.13 -3.84
CA ALA A 31 4.00 4.32 -3.04
C ALA A 31 3.10 4.43 -1.79
N LEU A 32 1.87 3.90 -1.84
CA LEU A 32 0.88 4.10 -0.76
C LEU A 32 0.48 2.79 -0.09
N ILE A 33 0.13 1.76 -0.87
CA ILE A 33 -0.46 0.51 -0.33
C ILE A 33 0.60 -0.39 0.31
N PHE A 34 1.71 -0.66 -0.38
CA PHE A 34 2.77 -1.55 0.13
C PHE A 34 3.46 -1.01 1.39
N PRO A 35 3.78 0.29 1.49
CA PRO A 35 4.35 0.84 2.72
C PRO A 35 3.37 0.76 3.89
N LEU A 36 2.05 0.90 3.64
CA LEU A 36 1.04 0.73 4.68
C LEU A 36 0.94 -0.72 5.17
N LEU A 37 0.99 -1.68 4.24
CA LEU A 37 1.00 -3.12 4.58
C LEU A 37 2.22 -3.48 5.43
N ASP A 38 3.39 -2.95 5.08
CA ASP A 38 4.63 -3.15 5.84
C ASP A 38 4.50 -2.62 7.29
N ILE A 39 3.92 -1.42 7.46
CA ILE A 39 3.65 -0.83 8.78
C ILE A 39 2.69 -1.68 9.62
N LEU A 40 1.71 -2.31 8.97
CA LEU A 40 0.77 -3.23 9.60
C LEU A 40 1.38 -4.62 9.87
N GLY A 41 2.63 -4.87 9.44
CA GLY A 41 3.33 -6.15 9.60
C GLY A 41 2.89 -7.22 8.60
N PHE A 42 2.27 -6.82 7.49
CA PHE A 42 1.87 -7.70 6.41
C PHE A 42 2.97 -7.74 5.34
N SER A 43 3.37 -8.95 4.96
CA SER A 43 4.28 -9.14 3.83
C SER A 43 3.46 -9.24 2.54
N PRO A 44 3.76 -8.45 1.50
CA PRO A 44 3.09 -8.54 0.20
C PRO A 44 3.36 -9.89 -0.52
N PHE A 45 4.32 -10.67 -0.03
CA PHE A 45 4.64 -12.02 -0.53
C PHE A 45 3.91 -13.13 0.23
N ASP A 46 3.21 -12.80 1.32
CA ASP A 46 2.43 -13.76 2.10
C ASP A 46 0.97 -13.77 1.63
N LEU A 47 0.71 -14.59 0.61
CA LEU A 47 -0.61 -14.77 0.00
C LEU A 47 -1.68 -15.30 0.97
N THR A 48 -1.29 -15.74 2.18
CA THR A 48 -2.23 -16.21 3.21
C THR A 48 -2.73 -15.08 4.11
N LYS A 49 -2.01 -13.96 4.16
CA LYS A 49 -2.33 -12.78 4.98
C LYS A 49 -2.71 -11.56 4.18
N VAL A 50 -2.22 -11.46 2.96
CA VAL A 50 -2.58 -10.43 2.00
C VAL A 50 -3.15 -11.13 0.78
N LEU A 51 -4.47 -11.09 0.63
CA LEU A 51 -5.07 -11.43 -0.65
C LEU A 51 -4.62 -10.36 -1.63
N ALA A 52 -3.95 -10.77 -2.69
CA ALA A 52 -3.79 -9.93 -3.87
C ALA A 52 -5.17 -9.38 -4.21
N GLU A 53 -5.24 -8.11 -4.61
CA GLU A 53 -6.50 -7.55 -5.07
C GLU A 53 -7.19 -8.54 -6.02
N PHE A 54 -8.45 -8.81 -5.74
CA PHE A 54 -9.30 -9.47 -6.71
C PHE A 54 -9.15 -8.66 -7.98
N ALA A 55 -8.52 -9.24 -9.01
CA ALA A 55 -8.34 -8.59 -10.30
C ALA A 55 -9.66 -7.92 -10.65
N ALA A 56 -9.65 -6.59 -10.72
CA ALA A 56 -10.85 -5.84 -11.04
C ALA A 56 -11.26 -6.26 -12.45
N ASN A 57 -12.26 -7.13 -12.51
CA ASN A 57 -13.14 -7.43 -13.63
C ASN A 57 -12.67 -6.86 -14.98
N PHE A 58 -11.81 -7.59 -15.70
CA PHE A 58 -11.71 -7.40 -17.16
C PHE A 58 -12.89 -8.15 -17.79
N PRO A 59 -13.88 -7.48 -18.39
CA PRO A 59 -14.82 -8.18 -19.26
C PRO A 59 -14.10 -8.47 -20.57
N GLY A 60 -13.54 -9.66 -20.71
CA GLY A 60 -13.05 -10.18 -21.98
C GLY A 60 -11.69 -10.88 -21.91
N ALA A 61 -11.73 -12.20 -21.75
CA ALA A 61 -10.80 -13.13 -22.38
C ALA A 61 -11.61 -14.29 -22.96
#